data_AF-A0A1C6R061-F1
#
_entry.id   AF-A0A1C6R061-F1
#
_cell.length_a   1.000
_cell.length_b   1.000
_cell.length_c   1.000
_cell.angle_alpha   90.00
_cell.angle_beta   90.00
_cell.angle_gamma   90.00
#
_symmetry.space_group_name_H-M   'P 1'
#
loop_
_entity.id
_entity.type
_entity.pdbx_description
1 polymer ?
#
loop_
_entity_poly.entity_id
_entity_poly.type
_entity_poly.pdbx_seq_one_letter_code
_entity_poly.pdbx_strand_id
1 'polypeptide(L)'
;MLDGRAHSVDSSDAAFRTAGALALREAAADARIQLLEPVCEVAVLVPDDYVGPVMSDLSGRRGRVVGTEQSPGRRTLVRAEVPETEIGRYALDLRSLSYGTGRFDRTHARFEAMPPQLAEKVRAERGGGSPGA
;
A
#
# COMPACT_ATOMS: atom_id res chain seq x y z
N MET A 1 3.78 21.53 19.73
CA MET A 1 4.89 21.80 20.67
C MET A 1 4.27 22.38 21.92
N LEU A 2 4.57 21.84 23.10
CA LEU A 2 3.94 22.26 24.36
C LEU A 2 4.87 23.08 25.27
N ASP A 3 6.20 23.03 25.08
CA ASP A 3 7.22 23.84 25.78
C ASP A 3 8.53 23.92 24.96
N GLY A 4 9.41 24.87 25.29
CA GLY A 4 10.76 25.06 24.71
C GLY A 4 11.49 26.31 25.27
N ARG A 5 12.82 26.25 25.41
CA ARG A 5 13.66 27.39 25.84
C ARG A 5 14.67 27.75 24.75
N ALA A 6 14.85 29.05 24.50
CA ALA A 6 15.80 29.60 23.53
C ALA A 6 16.80 30.52 24.25
N HIS A 7 18.07 30.45 23.85
CA HIS A 7 19.13 31.37 24.27
C HIS A 7 19.58 32.20 23.06
N SER A 8 19.54 33.54 23.18
CA SER A 8 19.73 34.48 22.07
C SER A 8 21.11 34.44 21.38
N VAL A 9 22.08 33.72 21.94
CA VAL A 9 23.48 33.70 21.46
C VAL A 9 23.84 32.37 20.79
N ASP A 10 23.24 31.25 21.22
CA ASP A 10 23.54 29.90 20.73
C ASP A 10 22.38 29.25 19.96
N SER A 11 21.19 29.88 19.98
CA SER A 11 20.02 29.36 19.26
C SER A 11 20.05 29.80 17.80
N SER A 12 20.38 28.87 16.92
CA SER A 12 20.32 29.04 15.46
C SER A 12 19.22 28.18 14.84
N ASP A 13 18.79 28.52 13.63
CA ASP A 13 17.85 27.70 12.86
C ASP A 13 18.35 26.24 12.69
N ALA A 14 19.67 26.06 12.52
CA ALA A 14 20.29 24.74 12.48
C ALA A 14 20.19 23.99 13.82
N ALA A 15 20.34 24.68 14.95
CA ALA A 15 20.17 24.10 16.28
C ALA A 15 18.72 23.64 16.52
N PHE A 16 17.73 24.44 16.13
CA PHE A 16 16.31 24.05 16.24
C PHE A 16 15.93 22.88 15.32
N ARG A 17 16.44 22.85 14.09
CA ARG A 17 16.24 21.69 13.19
C ARG A 17 16.84 20.41 13.77
N THR A 18 18.02 20.51 14.36
CA THR A 18 18.69 19.36 15.00
C THR A 18 17.94 18.89 16.25
N ALA A 19 17.53 19.82 17.11
CA ALA A 19 16.74 19.50 18.30
C ALA A 19 15.39 18.85 17.94
N GLY A 20 14.71 19.36 16.90
CA GLY A 20 13.47 18.76 16.38
C GLY A 20 13.68 17.34 15.82
N ALA A 21 14.77 17.11 15.09
CA ALA A 21 15.10 15.77 14.58
C ALA A 21 15.40 14.77 15.71
N LEU A 22 16.13 15.19 16.74
CA LEU A 22 16.43 14.36 17.91
C LEU A 22 15.16 14.04 18.71
N ALA A 23 14.33 15.04 18.98
CA ALA A 23 13.06 14.85 19.68
C ALA A 23 12.11 13.90 18.92
N LEU A 24 12.08 13.98 17.58
CA LEU A 24 11.31 13.05 16.76
C LEU A 24 11.86 11.62 16.85
N ARG A 25 13.18 11.43 16.83
CA ARG A 25 13.82 10.11 16.97
C ARG A 25 13.53 9.49 18.33
N GLU A 26 13.60 10.28 19.40
CA GLU A 26 13.33 9.83 20.76
C GLU A 26 11.86 9.46 20.93
N ALA A 27 10.94 10.33 20.51
CA ALA A 27 9.50 10.02 20.53
C ALA A 27 9.14 8.80 19.67
N ALA A 28 9.83 8.59 18.55
CA ALA A 28 9.64 7.43 17.68
C ALA A 28 10.18 6.13 18.30
N ALA A 29 11.20 6.18 19.16
CA ALA A 29 11.74 5.02 19.86
C ALA A 29 10.73 4.43 20.86
N ASP A 30 9.95 5.30 21.50
CA ASP A 30 8.92 4.90 22.47
C ASP A 30 7.55 4.60 21.83
N ALA A 31 7.38 4.93 20.54
CA ALA A 31 6.14 4.75 19.80
C ALA A 31 6.09 3.45 19.00
N ARG A 32 4.89 2.86 18.87
CA ARG A 32 4.65 1.76 17.93
C ARG A 32 4.62 2.28 16.50
N ILE A 33 5.75 2.19 15.80
CA ILE A 33 5.85 2.53 14.37
C ILE A 33 5.29 1.38 13.53
N GLN A 34 4.23 1.67 12.76
CA GLN A 34 3.66 0.73 11.79
C GLN A 34 4.02 1.17 10.37
N LEU A 35 4.42 0.21 9.54
CA LEU A 35 4.54 0.44 8.11
C LEU A 35 3.14 0.48 7.50
N LEU A 36 2.94 1.40 6.57
CA LEU A 36 1.71 1.52 5.80
C LEU A 36 1.95 1.00 4.39
N GLU A 37 0.95 0.34 3.82
CA GLU A 37 0.93 -0.01 2.40
C GLU A 37 -0.20 0.73 1.67
N PRO A 38 0.01 1.14 0.41
CA PRO A 38 -1.05 1.71 -0.42
C PRO A 38 -2.03 0.62 -0.87
N VAL A 39 -3.33 0.93 -0.79
CA VAL A 39 -4.43 0.11 -1.26
C VAL A 39 -5.10 0.81 -2.43
N CYS A 40 -5.37 0.04 -3.49
CA CYS A 40 -6.09 0.51 -4.68
C CYS A 40 -7.49 -0.08 -4.72
N GLU A 41 -8.47 0.72 -5.18
CA GLU A 41 -9.67 0.16 -5.78
C GLU A 41 -9.31 -0.32 -7.19
N VAL A 42 -9.71 -1.55 -7.51
CA VAL A 42 -9.54 -2.16 -8.83
C VAL A 42 -10.89 -2.46 -9.46
N ALA A 43 -10.98 -2.21 -10.76
CA ALA A 43 -12.15 -2.48 -11.57
C ALA A 43 -11.75 -3.44 -12.69
N VAL A 44 -12.36 -4.62 -12.71
CA VAL A 44 -12.01 -5.70 -13.64
C VAL A 44 -13.23 -6.11 -14.45
N LEU A 45 -13.26 -5.78 -15.73
CA LEU A 45 -14.34 -6.16 -16.64
C LEU A 45 -13.94 -7.40 -17.42
N VAL A 46 -14.66 -8.51 -17.24
CA VAL A 46 -14.41 -9.78 -17.93
C VAL A 46 -15.69 -10.42 -18.45
N PRO A 47 -15.61 -11.31 -19.46
CA PRO A 47 -16.72 -12.21 -19.78
C PRO A 47 -17.14 -13.05 -18.58
N ASP A 48 -18.43 -13.40 -18.50
CA ASP A 48 -19.02 -14.09 -17.35
C ASP A 48 -18.31 -15.40 -17.00
N ASP A 49 -17.80 -16.11 -18.01
CA ASP A 49 -17.08 -17.38 -17.87
C ASP A 49 -15.77 -17.24 -17.05
N TYR A 50 -15.22 -16.02 -16.95
CA TYR A 50 -13.97 -15.72 -16.23
C TYR A 50 -14.17 -15.05 -14.88
N VAL A 51 -15.41 -14.79 -14.45
CA VAL A 51 -15.68 -14.12 -13.17
C VAL A 51 -15.13 -14.94 -12.00
N GLY A 52 -15.42 -16.24 -11.94
CA GLY A 52 -14.91 -17.13 -10.90
C GLY A 52 -13.38 -17.12 -10.79
N PRO A 53 -12.65 -17.39 -11.90
CA PRO A 53 -11.19 -17.28 -11.93
C PRO A 53 -10.64 -15.92 -11.47
N VAL A 54 -11.23 -14.80 -11.91
CA VAL A 54 -10.81 -13.45 -11.49
C VAL A 54 -11.02 -13.23 -10.00
N MET A 55 -12.17 -13.64 -9.46
CA MET A 55 -12.47 -13.53 -8.04
C MET A 55 -11.48 -14.33 -7.19
N SER A 56 -11.11 -15.52 -7.65
CA SER A 56 -10.11 -16.37 -6.98
C SER A 56 -8.71 -15.74 -7.01
N ASP A 57 -8.29 -15.19 -8.15
CA ASP A 57 -6.98 -14.54 -8.29
C ASP A 57 -6.88 -13.28 -7.41
N LEU A 58 -7.91 -12.42 -7.43
CA LEU A 58 -7.98 -11.24 -6.56
C LEU A 58 -7.90 -11.62 -5.07
N SER A 59 -8.61 -12.68 -4.66
CA SER A 59 -8.56 -13.18 -3.27
C SER A 59 -7.16 -13.68 -2.90
N GLY A 60 -6.48 -14.37 -3.82
CA GLY A 60 -5.09 -14.81 -3.65
C GLY A 60 -4.09 -13.65 -3.50
N ARG A 61 -4.44 -12.48 -4.03
CA ARG A 61 -3.66 -11.21 -3.95
C ARG A 61 -4.02 -10.35 -2.75
N ARG A 62 -4.58 -10.94 -1.68
CA ARG A 62 -5.10 -10.20 -0.51
C ARG A 62 -6.19 -9.18 -0.87
N GLY A 63 -6.85 -9.38 -2.01
CA GLY A 63 -7.93 -8.52 -2.46
C GLY A 63 -9.23 -8.81 -1.73
N ARG A 64 -9.98 -7.76 -1.41
CA ARG A 64 -11.34 -7.85 -0.89
C ARG A 64 -12.31 -7.38 -1.96
N VAL A 65 -13.16 -8.29 -2.44
CA VAL A 65 -14.21 -7.95 -3.40
C VAL A 65 -15.27 -7.07 -2.72
N VAL A 66 -15.54 -5.92 -3.32
CA VAL A 66 -16.53 -4.94 -2.87
C VAL A 66 -17.89 -5.24 -3.51
N GLY A 67 -17.89 -5.69 -4.76
CA GLY A 67 -19.12 -6.07 -5.46
C GLY A 67 -18.90 -6.44 -6.92
N THR A 68 -20.00 -6.84 -7.57
CA THR A 68 -20.04 -7.18 -8.98
C THR A 68 -21.23 -6.52 -9.66
N GLU A 69 -21.05 -6.04 -10.88
CA GLU A 69 -22.08 -5.40 -11.69
C GLU A 69 -22.15 -6.07 -13.07
N GLN A 70 -23.35 -6.42 -13.53
CA GLN A 70 -23.53 -6.95 -14.88
C GLN A 70 -23.35 -5.84 -15.91
N SER A 71 -22.63 -6.16 -16.98
CA SER A 71 -22.31 -5.25 -18.08
C SER A 71 -22.82 -5.85 -19.40
N PRO A 72 -23.21 -5.01 -20.39
CA PRO A 72 -23.66 -5.50 -21.68
C PRO A 72 -22.67 -6.48 -22.36
N GLY A 73 -23.21 -7.47 -23.08
CA GLY A 73 -22.41 -8.42 -23.84
C GLY A 73 -21.88 -9.61 -23.03
N ARG A 74 -22.64 -10.08 -22.03
CA ARG A 74 -22.27 -11.22 -21.14
C ARG A 74 -20.93 -10.99 -20.44
N ARG A 75 -20.79 -9.80 -19.87
CA ARG A 75 -19.63 -9.39 -19.10
C ARG A 75 -20.05 -8.97 -17.71
N THR A 76 -19.13 -9.08 -16.78
CA THR A 76 -19.30 -8.66 -15.40
C THR A 76 -18.12 -7.79 -15.01
N LEU A 77 -18.43 -6.64 -14.39
CA LEU A 77 -17.48 -5.77 -13.75
C LEU A 77 -17.31 -6.22 -12.30
N VAL A 78 -16.10 -6.61 -11.93
CA VAL A 78 -15.73 -6.95 -10.55
C VAL A 78 -14.99 -5.76 -9.94
N ARG A 79 -15.45 -5.30 -8.77
CA ARG A 79 -14.79 -4.26 -7.98
C ARG A 79 -14.16 -4.87 -6.74
N ALA A 80 -12.90 -4.56 -6.49
CA ALA A 80 -12.20 -5.02 -5.30
C ALA A 80 -11.26 -3.95 -4.76
N GLU A 81 -10.87 -4.08 -3.49
CA GLU A 81 -9.76 -3.34 -2.91
C GLU A 81 -8.56 -4.28 -2.77
N VAL A 82 -7.40 -3.89 -3.28
CA VAL A 82 -6.21 -4.74 -3.31
C VAL A 82 -4.98 -3.90 -2.96
N PRO A 83 -4.06 -4.41 -2.13
CA PRO A 83 -2.78 -3.74 -1.91
C PRO A 83 -2.01 -3.55 -3.22
N GLU A 84 -1.48 -2.35 -3.46
CA GLU A 84 -0.86 -2.00 -4.75
C GLU A 84 0.35 -2.89 -5.07
N THR A 85 1.05 -3.34 -4.02
CA THR A 85 2.20 -4.27 -4.08
C THR A 85 1.85 -5.61 -4.75
N GLU A 86 0.59 -6.03 -4.69
CA GLU A 86 0.12 -7.32 -5.22
C GLU A 86 -0.32 -7.25 -6.70
N ILE A 87 -0.49 -6.02 -7.23
CA ILE A 87 -1.08 -5.77 -8.55
C ILE A 87 -0.12 -5.10 -9.55
N GLY A 88 1.18 -5.06 -9.24
CA GLY A 88 2.19 -4.47 -10.13
C GLY A 88 2.21 -5.07 -11.54
N ARG A 89 1.90 -6.36 -11.67
CA ARG A 89 1.86 -7.10 -12.96
C ARG A 89 0.46 -7.54 -13.38
N TYR A 90 -0.58 -7.06 -12.68
CA TYR A 90 -1.92 -7.63 -12.81
C TYR A 90 -2.51 -7.53 -14.22
N ALA A 91 -2.17 -6.50 -15.00
CA ALA A 91 -2.60 -6.42 -16.39
C ALA A 91 -2.11 -7.60 -17.26
N LEU A 92 -0.89 -8.10 -17.01
CA LEU A 92 -0.34 -9.27 -17.70
C LEU A 92 -1.01 -10.56 -17.22
N ASP A 93 -1.18 -10.68 -15.90
CA ASP A 93 -1.77 -11.87 -15.28
C ASP A 93 -3.24 -12.02 -15.71
N LEU A 94 -4.01 -10.92 -15.69
CA LEU A 94 -5.39 -10.89 -16.18
C LEU A 94 -5.48 -11.24 -17.66
N ARG A 95 -4.53 -10.77 -18.49
CA ARG A 95 -4.50 -11.12 -19.92
C ARG A 95 -4.34 -12.62 -20.10
N SER A 96 -3.46 -13.27 -19.35
CA SER A 96 -3.30 -14.73 -19.38
C SER A 96 -4.54 -15.45 -18.84
N LEU A 97 -5.11 -14.96 -17.74
CA LEU A 97 -6.28 -15.55 -17.08
C LEU A 97 -7.57 -15.50 -17.93
N SER A 98 -7.76 -14.42 -18.67
CA SER A 98 -8.97 -14.15 -19.47
C SER A 98 -8.76 -14.32 -20.97
N TYR A 99 -7.65 -14.94 -21.40
CA TYR A 99 -7.25 -15.04 -22.81
C TYR A 99 -7.29 -13.70 -23.57
N GLY A 100 -6.93 -12.62 -22.88
CA GLY A 100 -6.89 -11.25 -23.39
C GLY A 100 -8.22 -10.55 -23.55
N THR A 101 -9.30 -11.10 -23.00
CA THR A 101 -10.66 -10.52 -23.11
C THR A 101 -11.01 -9.55 -21.97
N GLY A 102 -10.25 -9.60 -20.88
CA GLY A 102 -10.42 -8.76 -19.70
C GLY A 102 -9.85 -7.34 -19.84
N ARG A 103 -10.45 -6.41 -19.11
CA ARG A 103 -9.94 -5.04 -18.91
C ARG A 103 -9.75 -4.77 -17.42
N PHE A 104 -8.73 -4.01 -17.11
CA PHE A 104 -8.33 -3.66 -15.75
C PHE A 104 -8.11 -2.15 -15.65
N ASP A 105 -8.63 -1.56 -14.59
CA ASP A 105 -8.34 -0.21 -14.15
C ASP A 105 -8.07 -0.21 -12.63
N ARG A 106 -7.29 0.76 -12.14
CA ARG A 106 -7.00 0.93 -10.72
C ARG A 106 -6.90 2.39 -10.34
N THR A 107 -7.37 2.71 -9.14
CA THR A 107 -7.22 4.04 -8.54
C THR A 107 -6.76 3.91 -7.09
N HIS A 108 -5.84 4.78 -6.64
CA HIS A 108 -5.43 4.82 -5.24
C HIS A 108 -6.63 5.13 -4.34
N ALA A 109 -6.83 4.35 -3.29
CA ALA A 109 -7.93 4.52 -2.35
C ALA A 109 -7.45 5.09 -1.01
N ARG A 110 -6.45 4.45 -0.39
CA ARG A 110 -5.93 4.83 0.93
C ARG A 110 -4.58 4.20 1.23
N PHE A 111 -4.00 4.58 2.36
CA PHE A 111 -2.99 3.80 3.05
C PHE A 111 -3.63 2.96 4.17
N GLU A 112 -3.14 1.75 4.36
CA GLU A 112 -3.58 0.84 5.43
C GLU A 112 -2.36 0.23 6.14
N ALA A 113 -2.55 -0.23 7.38
CA ALA A 113 -1.48 -0.88 8.14
C ALA A 113 -1.01 -2.15 7.42
N MET A 114 0.28 -2.18 7.07
CA MET A 114 0.90 -3.35 6.44
C MET A 114 0.88 -4.53 7.43
N PRO A 115 0.49 -5.74 6.99
CA PRO A 115 0.56 -6.94 7.81
C PRO A 115 1.96 -7.11 8.44
N PRO A 116 2.05 -7.48 9.73
CA PRO A 116 3.32 -7.57 10.43
C PRO A 116 4.35 -8.44 9.71
N GLN A 117 3.92 -9.55 9.10
CA GLN A 117 4.79 -10.49 8.39
C GLN A 117 5.43 -9.86 7.14
N LEU A 118 4.72 -8.97 6.45
CA LEU A 118 5.26 -8.22 5.31
C LEU A 118 6.14 -7.06 5.77
N ALA A 119 5.74 -6.38 6.85
CA ALA A 119 6.51 -5.31 7.43
C ALA A 119 7.92 -5.78 7.87
N GLU A 120 8.02 -6.95 8.49
CA GLU A 120 9.31 -7.55 8.87
C GLU A 120 10.18 -7.88 7.65
N LYS A 121 9.59 -8.37 6.54
CA LYS A 121 10.35 -8.61 5.29
C LYS A 121 10.92 -7.33 4.71
N VAL A 122 10.10 -6.27 4.61
CA VAL A 122 10.54 -4.97 4.11
C VAL A 122 11.64 -4.38 5.01
N ARG A 123 11.50 -4.54 6.33
CA ARG A 123 12.55 -4.13 7.30
C ARG A 123 13.83 -4.91 7.09
N ALA A 124 13.77 -6.22 6.85
CA ALA A 124 14.96 -7.04 6.59
C ALA A 124 15.64 -6.67 5.27
N GLU A 125 14.88 -6.45 4.19
CA GLU A 125 15.40 -6.04 2.88
C GLU A 125 16.08 -4.66 2.93
N ARG A 126 15.52 -3.72 3.68
CA ARG A 126 16.10 -2.39 3.88
C ARG A 126 17.21 -2.37 4.94
N GLY A 127 17.15 -3.27 5.91
CA GLY A 127 18.10 -3.43 7.01
C GLY A 127 19.46 -4.01 6.60
N GLY A 128 19.65 -4.39 5.33
CA GLY A 128 20.97 -4.60 4.74
C GLY A 128 21.84 -3.34 4.66
N GLY A 129 21.27 -2.16 4.92
CA GLY A 129 22.01 -0.93 5.22
C GLY A 129 21.79 -0.53 6.68
N SER A 130 22.71 -0.91 7.57
CA SER A 130 22.69 -0.54 8.98
C SER A 130 22.48 0.96 9.18
N PRO A 131 21.46 1.42 9.94
CA PRO A 131 21.48 2.74 10.54
C PRO A 131 22.15 2.60 11.92
N GLY A 132 23.48 2.64 11.96
CA GLY A 132 24.21 2.46 13.20
C GLY A 132 25.73 2.35 13.06
N ALA A 133 26.35 3.34 12.41
CA ALA A 133 27.75 3.71 12.62
C ALA A 133 27.83 5.24 12.65
#